data_AF-A0A8H6BSW1-F1
#
_entry.id   AF-A0A8H6BSW1-F1
#
_cell.length_a   1.000
_cell.length_b   1.000
_cell.length_c   1.000
_cell.angle_alpha   90.00
_cell.angle_beta   90.00
_cell.angle_gamma   90.00
#
_symmetry.space_group_name_H-M   'P 1'
#
loop_
_entity.id
_entity.type
_entity.pdbx_description
1 polymer ?
#
loop_
_entity_poly.entity_id
_entity_poly.type
_entity_poly.pdbx_seq_one_letter_code
_entity_poly.pdbx_strand_id
1 'polypeptide(L)'
;MAPPLYVKGGVWTNVEDEILKAAIQKYGIYQWERISSLLPKKSAKQVKARWVEYLSPLLNKTDWTKEEDEKLLNLHKIFPNQWRSISNILNRTAVQCVERYQKLIDEAAGIKPGDDEENLGLSGPGIETLPAVGASSGLAVGEMNLNPESKPARPDDEDLPDDEREMLAEAKARLGNIQGKKAKRKARERMLEESKRIALLQKRRELKSAGINVKLTTRNKKKRKEFDYNADIPHEIIPQAGLMIPQKN
;
A
#
# COMPACT_ATOMS: atom_id res chain seq x y z
N MET A 1 -12.59 -19.79 8.08
CA MET A 1 -11.66 -18.69 7.82
C MET A 1 -10.36 -19.12 8.47
N ALA A 2 -9.37 -19.55 7.69
CA ALA A 2 -8.12 -20.05 8.25
C ALA A 2 -7.44 -18.94 9.06
N PRO A 3 -6.88 -19.23 10.25
CA PRO A 3 -6.14 -18.25 11.02
C PRO A 3 -4.97 -17.72 10.16
N PRO A 4 -4.60 -16.43 10.29
CA PRO A 4 -3.48 -15.90 9.54
C PRO A 4 -2.23 -16.68 9.95
N LEU A 5 -1.65 -17.41 9.01
CA LEU A 5 -0.36 -18.05 9.20
C LEU A 5 0.63 -16.93 9.52
N TYR A 6 1.10 -16.87 10.76
CA TYR A 6 2.19 -15.99 11.16
C TYR A 6 3.45 -16.51 10.48
N VAL A 7 3.67 -16.12 9.23
CA VAL A 7 4.92 -16.35 8.54
C VAL A 7 5.97 -15.56 9.31
N LYS A 8 6.98 -16.28 9.83
CA LYS A 8 8.19 -15.72 10.43
C LYS A 8 8.76 -14.73 9.41
N GLY A 9 8.52 -13.44 9.64
CA GLY A 9 8.76 -12.38 8.66
C GLY A 9 10.23 -12.37 8.27
N GLY A 10 10.50 -12.82 7.04
CA GLY A 10 11.84 -12.76 6.45
C GLY A 10 12.23 -11.32 6.12
N VAL A 11 13.49 -11.17 5.69
CA VAL A 11 14.07 -9.92 5.20
C VAL A 11 13.18 -9.29 4.11
N TRP A 12 13.14 -7.95 4.08
CA TRP A 12 12.42 -7.20 3.05
C TRP A 12 13.11 -7.31 1.70
N THR A 13 12.35 -7.52 0.63
CA THR A 13 12.85 -7.50 -0.75
C THR A 13 12.46 -6.19 -1.44
N ASN A 14 13.19 -5.80 -2.48
CA ASN A 14 12.86 -4.56 -3.22
C ASN A 14 11.44 -4.62 -3.79
N VAL A 15 11.01 -5.79 -4.27
CA VAL A 15 9.64 -6.02 -4.74
C VAL A 15 8.60 -5.69 -3.65
N GLU A 16 8.80 -6.18 -2.43
CA GLU A 16 7.90 -5.89 -1.31
C GLU A 16 7.89 -4.38 -0.98
N ASP A 17 9.04 -3.73 -0.99
CA ASP A 17 9.19 -2.30 -0.73
C ASP A 17 8.49 -1.44 -1.82
N GLU A 18 8.60 -1.81 -3.09
CA GLU A 18 7.91 -1.10 -4.19
C GLU A 18 6.39 -1.31 -4.16
N ILE A 19 5.92 -2.52 -3.85
CA ILE A 19 4.49 -2.79 -3.63
C ILE A 19 3.97 -1.95 -2.46
N LEU A 20 4.75 -1.83 -1.38
CA LEU A 20 4.40 -1.04 -0.21
C LEU A 20 4.28 0.45 -0.54
N LYS A 21 5.26 1.02 -1.25
CA LYS A 21 5.21 2.42 -1.72
C LYS A 21 3.95 2.67 -2.57
N ALA A 22 3.69 1.82 -3.56
CA ALA A 22 2.53 1.96 -4.45
C ALA A 22 1.20 1.80 -3.69
N ALA A 23 1.13 0.89 -2.73
CA ALA A 23 -0.06 0.68 -1.92
C ALA A 23 -0.36 1.87 -1.00
N ILE A 24 0.68 2.49 -0.40
CA ILE A 24 0.53 3.69 0.42
C ILE A 24 0.10 4.88 -0.43
N GLN A 25 0.64 5.02 -1.64
CA GLN A 25 0.19 6.05 -2.58
C GLN A 25 -1.31 5.92 -2.91
N LYS A 26 -1.83 4.69 -3.00
CA LYS A 26 -3.26 4.44 -3.30
C LYS A 26 -4.18 4.54 -2.08
N TYR A 27 -3.78 3.99 -0.93
CA TYR A 27 -4.66 3.82 0.25
C TYR A 27 -4.37 4.77 1.41
N GLY A 28 -3.21 5.43 1.42
CA GLY A 28 -2.73 6.29 2.50
C GLY A 28 -2.11 5.53 3.67
N ILE A 29 -1.63 6.28 4.67
CA ILE A 29 -0.82 5.79 5.81
C ILE A 29 -1.64 5.26 7.01
N TYR A 30 -2.95 5.11 6.88
CA TYR A 30 -3.80 4.66 8.00
C TYR A 30 -4.39 3.26 7.79
N GLN A 31 -4.37 2.74 6.56
CA GLN A 31 -5.01 1.47 6.20
C GLN A 31 -4.01 0.30 6.12
N TRP A 32 -3.24 0.08 7.19
CA TRP A 32 -2.14 -0.90 7.23
C TRP A 32 -2.58 -2.35 6.98
N GLU A 33 -3.76 -2.75 7.48
CA GLU A 33 -4.30 -4.11 7.23
C GLU A 33 -4.60 -4.31 5.74
N ARG A 34 -5.14 -3.29 5.09
CA ARG A 34 -5.42 -3.33 3.66
C ARG A 34 -4.13 -3.44 2.86
N ILE A 35 -3.10 -2.70 3.25
CA ILE A 35 -1.78 -2.73 2.58
C ILE A 35 -1.11 -4.09 2.79
N SER A 36 -1.11 -4.60 4.02
CA SER A 36 -0.59 -5.94 4.35
C SER A 36 -1.29 -7.05 3.57
N SER A 37 -2.56 -6.90 3.21
CA SER A 37 -3.24 -7.89 2.36
C SER A 37 -2.69 -8.04 0.94
N LEU A 38 -1.83 -7.11 0.48
CA LEU A 38 -1.09 -7.22 -0.79
C LEU A 38 0.26 -7.95 -0.61
N LEU A 39 0.73 -8.11 0.63
CA LEU A 39 2.03 -8.68 0.97
C LEU A 39 1.80 -9.98 1.77
N PRO A 40 1.80 -11.16 1.13
CA PRO A 40 1.35 -12.41 1.74
C PRO A 40 2.18 -12.85 2.96
N LYS A 41 3.47 -12.48 2.99
CA LYS A 41 4.41 -12.88 4.05
C LYS A 41 4.65 -11.79 5.11
N LYS A 42 3.95 -10.64 5.03
CA LYS A 42 4.15 -9.49 5.92
C LYS A 42 2.87 -9.07 6.64
N SER A 43 2.96 -8.91 7.96
CA SER A 43 1.87 -8.44 8.82
C SER A 43 1.72 -6.92 8.76
N ALA A 44 0.52 -6.40 9.04
CA ALA A 44 0.24 -4.97 9.15
C ALA A 44 1.18 -4.23 10.12
N LYS A 45 1.61 -4.89 11.20
CA LYS A 45 2.59 -4.33 12.15
C LYS A 45 3.97 -4.15 11.51
N GLN A 46 4.44 -5.15 10.76
CA GLN A 46 5.72 -5.11 10.03
C GLN A 46 5.67 -4.04 8.95
N VAL A 47 4.62 -4.05 8.12
CA VAL A 47 4.41 -3.05 7.06
C VAL A 47 4.45 -1.60 7.61
N LYS A 48 3.81 -1.36 8.75
CA LYS A 48 3.85 -0.05 9.41
C LYS A 48 5.26 0.29 9.91
N ALA A 49 5.94 -0.66 10.55
CA ALA A 49 7.30 -0.48 11.03
C ALA A 49 8.25 -0.18 9.86
N ARG A 50 8.22 -0.96 8.78
CA ARG A 50 8.99 -0.71 7.54
C ARG A 50 8.84 0.69 6.99
N TRP A 51 7.59 1.17 6.94
CA TRP A 51 7.33 2.52 6.43
C TRP A 51 7.96 3.59 7.32
N VAL A 52 7.74 3.50 8.63
CA VAL A 52 8.24 4.50 9.59
C VAL A 52 9.75 4.45 9.74
N GLU A 53 10.34 3.25 9.71
CA GLU A 53 11.76 3.04 10.00
C GLU A 53 12.66 3.14 8.78
N TYR A 54 12.14 2.91 7.56
CA TYR A 54 12.99 2.84 6.37
C TYR A 54 12.42 3.53 5.14
N LEU A 55 11.14 3.34 4.78
CA LEU A 55 10.64 3.79 3.47
C LEU A 55 10.12 5.24 3.43
N SER A 56 9.76 5.82 4.57
CA SER A 56 9.21 7.17 4.62
C SER A 56 10.18 8.19 4.02
N PRO A 57 9.74 9.04 3.09
CA PRO A 57 10.58 10.10 2.51
C PRO A 57 10.92 11.20 3.51
N LEU A 58 10.22 11.26 4.64
CA LEU A 58 10.51 12.20 5.73
C LEU A 58 11.74 11.79 6.55
N LEU A 59 12.24 10.57 6.36
CA LEU A 59 13.39 10.05 7.10
C LEU A 59 14.69 10.49 6.43
N ASN A 60 15.56 11.15 7.20
CA ASN A 60 16.91 11.50 6.75
C ASN A 60 17.81 10.26 6.73
N LYS A 61 18.26 9.87 5.52
CA LYS A 61 19.17 8.74 5.29
C LYS A 61 20.61 9.17 4.99
N THR A 62 20.89 10.46 5.05
CA THR A 62 22.22 11.01 4.81
C THR A 62 23.14 10.74 5.99
N ASP A 63 24.44 10.93 5.78
CA ASP A 63 25.42 10.86 6.86
C ASP A 63 25.15 11.91 7.95
N TRP A 64 25.68 11.67 9.15
CA TRP A 64 25.53 12.59 10.28
C TRP A 64 26.42 13.82 10.09
N THR A 65 25.82 14.99 10.19
CA THR A 65 26.55 16.26 10.21
C THR A 65 26.94 16.64 11.64
N LYS A 66 28.02 17.42 11.79
CA LYS A 66 28.45 17.90 13.11
C LYS A 66 27.35 18.70 13.82
N GLU A 67 26.57 19.48 13.08
CA GLU A 67 25.43 20.22 13.63
C GLU A 67 24.32 19.30 14.17
N GLU A 68 24.07 18.15 13.50
CA GLU A 68 23.13 17.14 14.00
C GLU A 68 23.66 16.44 15.25
N ASP A 69 24.97 16.18 15.33
CA ASP A 69 25.60 15.58 16.51
C ASP A 69 25.49 16.50 17.73
N GLU A 70 25.78 17.79 17.57
CA GLU A 70 25.60 18.79 18.62
C GLU A 70 24.15 18.88 19.08
N LYS A 71 23.19 18.90 18.14
CA LYS A 71 21.76 18.87 18.45
C LYS A 71 21.37 17.58 19.19
N LEU A 72 21.87 16.42 18.76
CA LEU A 72 21.60 15.13 19.40
C LEU A 72 22.08 15.12 20.86
N LEU A 73 23.31 15.57 21.11
CA LEU A 73 23.88 15.67 22.45
C LEU A 73 23.10 16.65 23.34
N ASN A 74 22.70 17.81 22.79
CA ASN A 74 21.90 18.79 23.52
C ASN A 74 20.50 18.28 23.84
N LEU A 75 19.83 17.62 22.89
CA LEU A 75 18.52 17.02 23.10
C LEU A 75 18.56 15.89 24.12
N HIS A 76 19.62 15.08 24.14
CA HIS A 76 19.77 14.02 25.14
C HIS A 76 19.95 14.59 26.56
N LYS A 77 20.66 15.71 26.72
CA LYS A 77 20.78 16.41 28.01
C LYS A 77 19.43 16.91 28.54
N ILE A 78 18.54 17.36 27.65
CA ILE A 78 17.20 17.86 28.00
C ILE A 78 16.21 16.71 28.23
N PHE A 79 16.25 15.69 27.36
CA PHE A 79 15.35 14.55 27.34
C PHE A 79 16.10 13.22 27.52
N PRO A 80 16.57 12.90 28.73
CA PRO A 80 17.38 11.70 28.95
C PRO A 80 16.58 10.43 28.61
N ASN A 81 17.19 9.54 27.82
CA ASN A 81 16.61 8.25 27.39
C ASN A 81 15.27 8.31 26.62
N GLN A 82 14.81 9.49 26.19
CA GLN A 82 13.56 9.63 25.42
C GLN A 82 13.81 9.62 23.92
N TRP A 83 14.39 8.53 23.42
CA TRP A 83 14.85 8.41 22.03
C TRP A 83 13.78 8.64 20.98
N ARG A 84 12.51 8.29 21.24
CA ARG A 84 11.38 8.55 20.32
C ARG A 84 11.07 10.05 20.19
N SER A 85 11.20 10.80 21.27
CA SER A 85 10.98 12.26 21.26
C SER A 85 12.12 12.95 20.51
N ILE A 86 13.36 12.53 20.80
CA ILE A 86 14.57 13.04 20.14
C ILE A 86 14.53 12.73 18.63
N SER A 87 14.15 11.51 18.25
CA SER A 87 14.10 11.06 16.86
C SER A 87 13.12 11.88 16.02
N ASN A 88 11.97 12.24 16.60
CA ASN A 88 10.96 13.07 15.94
C ASN A 88 11.47 14.50 15.67
N ILE A 89 12.33 15.05 16.54
CA ILE A 89 12.90 16.39 16.36
C ILE A 89 14.00 16.36 15.29
N LEU A 90 14.81 15.31 15.26
CA LEU A 90 15.91 15.14 14.31
C LEU A 90 15.49 14.56 12.95
N ASN A 91 14.22 14.16 12.79
CA ASN A 91 13.71 13.43 11.62
C ASN A 91 14.56 12.20 11.24
N ARG A 92 15.10 11.53 12.25
CA ARG A 92 15.87 10.28 12.13
C ARG A 92 15.13 9.17 12.87
N THR A 93 15.50 7.91 12.69
CA THR A 93 14.92 6.83 13.51
C THR A 93 15.50 6.84 14.93
N ALA A 94 14.72 6.37 15.90
CA ALA A 94 15.19 6.24 17.28
C ALA A 94 16.43 5.35 17.38
N VAL A 95 16.49 4.26 16.58
CA VAL A 95 17.64 3.36 16.52
C VAL A 95 18.89 4.10 16.03
N GLN A 96 18.80 4.87 14.94
CA GLN A 96 19.91 5.68 14.44
C GLN A 96 20.41 6.68 15.49
N CYS A 97 19.51 7.31 16.26
CA CYS A 97 19.89 8.27 17.29
C CYS A 97 20.66 7.60 18.44
N VAL A 98 20.21 6.41 18.88
CA VAL A 98 20.89 5.63 19.92
C VAL A 98 22.27 5.18 19.45
N GLU A 99 22.35 4.58 18.26
CA GLU A 99 23.61 4.10 17.68
C GLU A 99 24.61 5.24 17.49
N ARG A 100 24.17 6.41 17.02
CA ARG A 100 25.04 7.57 16.86
C ARG A 100 25.51 8.11 18.20
N TYR A 101 24.61 8.22 19.18
CA TYR A 101 24.96 8.71 20.51
C TYR A 101 26.00 7.83 21.20
N GLN A 102 25.84 6.50 21.11
CA GLN A 102 26.82 5.56 21.66
C GLN A 102 28.20 5.76 21.01
N LYS A 103 28.26 5.84 19.68
CA LYS A 103 29.51 6.11 18.95
C LYS A 103 30.18 7.42 19.39
N LEU A 104 29.40 8.48 19.63
CA LEU A 104 29.93 9.77 20.11
C LEU A 104 30.50 9.67 21.53
N ILE A 105 29.90 8.86 22.40
CA ILE A 105 30.45 8.58 23.74
C ILE A 105 31.75 7.79 23.64
N ASP A 106 31.76 6.72 22.85
CA ASP A 106 32.93 5.85 22.70
C ASP A 106 34.12 6.63 22.13
N GLU A 107 33.87 7.48 21.12
CA GLU A 107 34.87 8.40 20.54
C GLU A 107 35.40 9.41 21.57
N ALA A 108 34.51 9.98 22.40
CA ALA A 108 34.91 10.90 23.48
C ALA A 108 35.68 10.20 24.61
N ALA A 109 35.38 8.92 24.87
CA ALA A 109 36.11 8.08 25.81
C ALA A 109 37.46 7.58 25.26
N GLY A 110 37.75 7.84 23.98
CA GLY A 110 38.96 7.38 23.32
C GLY A 110 38.98 5.89 23.00
N ILE A 111 37.82 5.21 23.08
CA ILE A 111 37.67 3.79 22.75
C ILE A 111 37.62 3.70 21.22
N LYS A 112 38.69 3.21 20.60
CA LYS A 112 38.72 2.98 19.16
C LYS A 112 38.04 1.64 18.84
N PRO A 113 37.28 1.56 17.73
CA PRO A 113 36.73 0.29 17.27
C PRO A 113 37.89 -0.59 16.79
N GLY A 114 38.37 -1.48 17.66
CA GLY A 114 39.49 -2.38 17.39
C GLY A 114 40.33 -2.79 18.61
N ASP A 115 40.24 -2.07 19.72
CA ASP A 115 41.05 -2.35 20.92
C ASP A 115 40.41 -3.44 21.84
N ASP A 116 39.23 -3.95 21.49
CA ASP A 116 38.41 -4.84 22.34
C ASP A 116 38.61 -6.35 22.10
N GLU A 117 39.45 -6.80 21.17
CA GLU A 117 39.70 -8.25 21.01
C GLU A 117 40.53 -8.86 22.17
N GLU A 118 41.24 -8.04 22.96
CA GLU A 118 42.08 -8.53 24.06
C GLU A 118 41.49 -8.33 25.48
N ASN A 119 40.31 -7.72 25.64
CA ASN A 119 39.73 -7.49 26.98
C ASN A 119 38.33 -8.12 27.16
N LEU A 120 38.28 -9.45 27.01
CA LEU A 120 37.19 -10.28 27.52
C LEU A 120 37.34 -10.44 29.05
N GLY A 121 36.74 -9.55 29.86
CA GLY A 121 36.79 -9.71 31.32
C GLY A 121 36.09 -8.66 32.22
N LEU A 122 34.75 -8.64 32.21
CA LEU A 122 33.85 -8.57 33.40
C LEU A 122 34.09 -7.52 34.53
N SER A 123 33.11 -6.64 34.78
CA SER A 123 32.73 -6.28 36.18
C SER A 123 31.32 -5.66 36.29
N GLY A 124 30.43 -6.33 37.03
CA GLY A 124 29.14 -5.80 37.51
C GLY A 124 27.99 -6.82 37.46
N PRO A 125 27.52 -7.37 38.60
CA PRO A 125 26.35 -8.25 38.62
C PRO A 125 25.07 -7.40 38.69
N GLY A 126 24.36 -7.28 37.57
CA GLY A 126 23.07 -6.60 37.59
C GLY A 126 22.41 -6.43 36.22
N ILE A 127 21.34 -7.21 36.01
CA ILE A 127 20.34 -7.17 34.93
C ILE A 127 20.76 -7.87 33.64
N GLU A 128 20.11 -9.02 33.45
CA GLU A 128 20.35 -10.00 32.42
C GLU A 128 19.85 -9.56 31.03
N THR A 129 20.54 -10.11 30.03
CA THR A 129 20.11 -10.35 28.64
C THR A 129 20.03 -9.14 27.70
N LEU A 130 21.09 -8.94 26.91
CA LEU A 130 21.08 -8.82 25.45
C LEU A 130 22.54 -8.87 24.93
N PRO A 131 22.90 -9.75 23.98
CA PRO A 131 24.23 -9.73 23.38
C PRO A 131 24.41 -8.52 22.47
N ALA A 132 25.62 -7.94 22.51
CA ALA A 132 26.02 -6.77 21.75
C ALA A 132 25.88 -7.00 20.23
N VAL A 133 25.14 -6.11 19.57
CA VAL A 133 24.95 -6.11 18.11
C VAL A 133 26.14 -5.38 17.49
N GLY A 134 27.16 -6.12 17.02
CA GLY A 134 28.33 -5.44 16.49
C GLY A 134 29.51 -6.27 15.97
N ALA A 135 29.32 -7.48 15.45
CA ALA A 135 30.34 -8.14 14.62
C ALA A 135 29.69 -9.26 13.80
N SER A 136 29.53 -9.07 12.49
CA SER A 136 29.06 -10.13 11.59
C SER A 136 30.21 -10.62 10.71
N SER A 137 31.03 -11.49 11.28
CA SER A 137 31.69 -12.56 10.51
C SER A 137 31.32 -13.87 11.20
N GLY A 138 30.45 -14.66 10.56
CA GLY A 138 30.04 -15.99 11.00
C GLY A 138 28.77 -16.01 11.87
N LEU A 139 27.59 -15.96 11.25
CA LEU A 139 26.32 -16.15 11.96
C LEU A 139 25.82 -17.60 11.81
N ALA A 140 25.70 -18.26 12.96
CA ALA A 140 25.17 -19.60 13.11
C ALA A 140 23.67 -19.69 12.77
N VAL A 141 23.25 -20.86 12.31
CA VAL A 141 21.86 -21.21 11.99
C VAL A 141 20.98 -21.08 13.23
N GLY A 142 20.18 -20.01 13.32
CA GLY A 142 19.14 -19.90 14.36
C GLY A 142 18.86 -18.50 14.90
N GLU A 143 19.72 -17.51 14.65
CA GLU A 143 19.49 -16.17 15.20
C GLU A 143 18.32 -15.46 14.50
N MET A 144 17.24 -15.26 15.27
CA MET A 144 16.11 -14.44 14.87
C MET A 144 16.58 -12.99 14.73
N ASN A 145 16.58 -12.45 13.51
CA ASN A 145 16.82 -11.03 13.28
C ASN A 145 15.85 -10.19 14.12
N LEU A 146 16.35 -9.48 15.14
CA LEU A 146 15.53 -8.74 16.10
C LEU A 146 14.88 -7.47 15.51
N ASN A 147 15.42 -6.91 14.42
CA ASN A 147 14.78 -5.79 13.72
C ASN A 147 15.04 -5.80 12.19
N PRO A 148 14.32 -6.60 11.39
CA PRO A 148 14.48 -6.63 9.93
C PRO A 148 13.94 -5.37 9.23
N GLU A 149 13.11 -4.59 9.92
CA GLU A 149 12.35 -3.47 9.36
C GLU A 149 13.23 -2.25 9.04
N SER A 150 14.37 -2.09 9.72
CA SER A 150 15.31 -0.96 9.58
C SER A 150 16.47 -1.23 8.61
N LYS A 151 16.62 -2.47 8.12
CA LYS A 151 17.73 -2.88 7.25
C LYS A 151 17.44 -2.61 5.77
N PRO A 152 18.45 -2.43 4.91
CA PRO A 152 18.22 -2.32 3.47
C PRO A 152 17.51 -3.57 2.93
N ALA A 153 16.65 -3.38 1.93
CA ALA A 153 16.03 -4.50 1.24
C ALA A 153 17.08 -5.35 0.52
N ARG A 154 16.84 -6.65 0.44
CA ARG A 154 17.66 -7.56 -0.35
C ARG A 154 17.59 -7.14 -1.83
N PRO A 155 18.74 -7.00 -2.53
CA PRO A 155 18.76 -6.77 -3.96
C PRO A 155 17.98 -7.84 -4.72
N ASP A 156 17.39 -7.45 -5.85
CA ASP A 156 16.67 -8.38 -6.71
C ASP A 156 17.65 -9.41 -7.31
N ASP A 157 17.28 -10.69 -7.27
CA ASP A 157 18.01 -11.75 -7.97
C ASP A 157 17.74 -11.62 -9.49
N GLU A 158 18.69 -12.01 -10.36
CA GLU A 158 18.53 -11.84 -11.82
C GLU A 158 17.28 -12.53 -12.38
N ASP A 159 16.94 -13.70 -11.83
CA ASP A 159 15.69 -14.41 -12.09
C ASP A 159 14.76 -14.25 -10.88
N LEU A 160 13.76 -13.36 -11.01
CA LEU A 160 12.78 -13.13 -9.96
C LEU A 160 11.99 -14.42 -9.69
N PRO A 161 12.00 -14.94 -8.44
CA PRO A 161 11.32 -16.18 -8.13
C PRO A 161 9.82 -16.08 -8.42
N ASP A 162 9.22 -17.20 -8.82
CA ASP A 162 7.82 -17.24 -9.28
C ASP A 162 6.83 -16.68 -8.25
N ASP A 163 7.06 -16.95 -6.96
CA ASP A 163 6.27 -16.41 -5.84
C ASP A 163 6.23 -14.88 -5.84
N GLU A 164 7.36 -14.21 -6.08
CA GLU A 164 7.45 -12.74 -6.08
C GLU A 164 6.82 -12.15 -7.34
N ARG A 165 6.99 -12.84 -8.48
CA ARG A 165 6.34 -12.46 -9.74
C ARG A 165 4.83 -12.55 -9.64
N GLU A 166 4.29 -13.60 -9.03
CA GLU A 166 2.86 -13.77 -8.78
C GLU A 166 2.34 -12.70 -7.82
N MET A 167 3.04 -12.46 -6.71
CA MET A 167 2.71 -11.40 -5.75
C MET A 167 2.64 -10.02 -6.41
N LEU A 168 3.62 -9.69 -7.25
CA LEU A 168 3.69 -8.43 -7.98
C LEU A 168 2.53 -8.31 -8.98
N ALA A 169 2.23 -9.38 -9.73
CA ALA A 169 1.09 -9.41 -10.64
C ALA A 169 -0.25 -9.23 -9.92
N GLU A 170 -0.45 -9.89 -8.79
CA GLU A 170 -1.65 -9.73 -7.97
C GLU A 170 -1.77 -8.30 -7.42
N ALA A 171 -0.68 -7.75 -6.89
CA ALA A 171 -0.65 -6.39 -6.38
C ALA A 171 -0.99 -5.38 -7.48
N LYS A 172 -0.40 -5.51 -8.67
CA LYS A 172 -0.76 -4.69 -9.85
C LYS A 172 -2.23 -4.77 -10.19
N ALA A 173 -2.80 -5.98 -10.24
CA ALA A 173 -4.22 -6.17 -10.57
C ALA A 173 -5.15 -5.53 -9.51
N ARG A 174 -4.83 -5.67 -8.23
CA ARG A 174 -5.60 -5.08 -7.12
C ARG A 174 -5.46 -3.56 -7.07
N LEU A 175 -4.28 -3.02 -7.33
CA LEU A 175 -4.03 -1.57 -7.37
C LEU A 175 -4.63 -0.93 -8.62
N GLY A 176 -4.64 -1.60 -9.78
CA GLY A 176 -5.28 -1.11 -11.00
C GLY A 176 -6.82 -1.13 -10.94
N ASN A 177 -7.42 -2.03 -10.13
CA ASN A 177 -8.86 -2.12 -10.02
C ASN A 177 -9.43 -1.18 -8.95
N ILE A 178 -10.30 -0.25 -9.38
CA ILE A 178 -11.01 0.69 -8.49
C ILE A 178 -12.51 0.32 -8.39
N GLN A 179 -12.99 -0.59 -9.25
CA GLN A 179 -14.41 -0.94 -9.32
C GLN A 179 -14.79 -2.02 -8.29
N GLY A 180 -15.78 -1.72 -7.46
CA GLY A 180 -16.39 -2.67 -6.53
C GLY A 180 -17.35 -3.67 -7.20
N LYS A 181 -17.84 -4.64 -6.41
CA LYS A 181 -18.77 -5.69 -6.88
C LYS A 181 -20.00 -5.13 -7.60
N LYS A 182 -20.61 -4.05 -7.08
CA LYS A 182 -21.80 -3.42 -7.68
C LYS A 182 -21.52 -2.83 -9.07
N ALA A 183 -20.39 -2.14 -9.24
CA ALA A 183 -20.02 -1.55 -10.53
C ALA A 183 -19.75 -2.64 -11.57
N LYS A 184 -18.98 -3.67 -11.22
CA LYS A 184 -18.71 -4.82 -12.09
C LYS A 184 -19.99 -5.57 -12.49
N ARG A 185 -20.89 -5.83 -11.53
CA ARG A 185 -22.17 -6.48 -11.79
C ARG A 185 -23.02 -5.65 -12.75
N LYS A 186 -23.19 -4.35 -12.47
CA LYS A 186 -23.99 -3.44 -13.31
C LYS A 186 -23.42 -3.33 -14.73
N ALA A 187 -22.09 -3.29 -14.87
CA ALA A 187 -21.43 -3.31 -16.17
C ALA A 187 -21.71 -4.61 -16.95
N ARG A 188 -21.60 -5.77 -16.28
CA ARG A 188 -21.93 -7.07 -16.89
C ARG A 188 -23.40 -7.18 -17.28
N GLU A 189 -24.31 -6.73 -16.43
CA GLU A 189 -25.75 -6.69 -16.72
C GLU A 189 -26.04 -5.84 -17.95
N ARG A 190 -25.44 -4.65 -18.04
CA ARG A 190 -25.57 -3.77 -19.21
C ARG A 190 -25.06 -4.43 -20.50
N MET A 191 -23.87 -5.04 -20.46
CA MET A 191 -23.31 -5.75 -21.62
C MET A 191 -24.20 -6.91 -22.09
N LEU A 192 -24.78 -7.66 -21.15
CA LEU A 192 -25.71 -8.75 -21.46
C LEU A 192 -27.05 -8.25 -22.00
N GLU A 193 -27.52 -7.10 -21.54
CA GLU A 193 -28.75 -6.48 -22.05
C GLU A 193 -28.55 -5.95 -23.47
N GLU A 194 -27.42 -5.32 -23.74
CA GLU A 194 -27.04 -4.84 -25.06
C GLU A 194 -26.84 -6.00 -26.05
N SER A 195 -26.15 -7.07 -25.64
CA SER A 195 -25.98 -8.26 -26.50
C SER A 195 -27.31 -8.93 -26.82
N LYS A 196 -28.22 -9.05 -25.85
CA LYS A 196 -29.60 -9.53 -26.08
C LYS A 196 -30.35 -8.64 -27.06
N ARG A 197 -30.22 -7.32 -26.94
CA ARG A 197 -30.86 -6.35 -27.84
C ARG A 197 -30.35 -6.52 -29.27
N ILE A 198 -29.03 -6.63 -29.45
CA ILE A 198 -28.39 -6.84 -30.77
C ILE A 198 -28.87 -8.15 -31.39
N ALA A 199 -28.84 -9.26 -30.65
CA ALA A 199 -29.29 -10.56 -31.14
C ALA A 199 -30.76 -10.55 -31.56
N LEU A 200 -31.62 -9.86 -30.80
CA LEU A 200 -33.04 -9.73 -31.13
C LEU A 200 -33.23 -8.90 -32.41
N LEU A 201 -32.50 -7.79 -32.56
CA LEU A 201 -32.55 -6.97 -33.77
C LEU A 201 -32.06 -7.73 -35.00
N GLN A 202 -31.01 -8.53 -34.88
CA GLN A 202 -30.51 -9.41 -35.94
C GLN A 202 -31.58 -10.43 -36.35
N LYS A 203 -32.15 -11.16 -35.37
CA LYS A 203 -33.25 -12.11 -35.63
C LYS A 203 -34.45 -11.45 -36.33
N ARG A 204 -34.81 -10.23 -35.94
CA ARG A 204 -35.90 -9.48 -36.60
C ARG A 204 -35.54 -9.12 -38.05
N ARG A 205 -34.30 -8.73 -38.32
CA ARG A 205 -33.82 -8.43 -39.68
C ARG A 205 -33.88 -9.66 -40.57
N GLU A 206 -33.44 -10.81 -40.06
CA GLU A 206 -33.49 -12.10 -40.76
C GLU A 206 -34.93 -12.52 -41.09
N LEU A 207 -35.85 -12.42 -40.13
CA LEU A 207 -37.27 -12.71 -40.37
C LEU A 207 -37.87 -11.74 -41.39
N LYS A 208 -37.51 -10.45 -41.32
CA LYS A 208 -37.95 -9.45 -42.29
C LYS A 208 -37.44 -9.76 -43.70
N SER A 209 -36.18 -10.19 -43.85
CA SER A 209 -35.65 -10.62 -45.15
C SER A 209 -36.33 -11.87 -45.69
N ALA A 210 -36.83 -12.75 -44.82
CA ALA A 210 -37.67 -13.88 -45.20
C ALA A 210 -39.14 -13.51 -45.47
N GLY A 211 -39.47 -12.20 -45.47
CA GLY A 211 -40.83 -11.70 -45.72
C GLY A 211 -41.75 -11.68 -44.49
N ILE A 212 -41.27 -12.10 -43.31
CA ILE A 212 -42.05 -12.18 -42.07
C ILE A 212 -41.81 -10.93 -41.21
N ASN A 213 -42.82 -10.04 -41.16
CA ASN A 213 -42.74 -8.82 -40.35
C ASN A 213 -43.15 -9.07 -38.89
N VAL A 214 -42.17 -9.04 -37.98
CA VAL A 214 -42.40 -9.13 -36.53
C VAL A 214 -42.23 -7.76 -35.86
N LYS A 215 -43.18 -7.36 -35.01
CA LYS A 215 -43.11 -6.15 -34.19
C LYS A 215 -42.27 -6.40 -32.93
N LEU A 216 -41.45 -5.42 -32.55
CA LEU A 216 -40.71 -5.47 -31.28
C LEU A 216 -41.68 -5.17 -30.14
N THR A 217 -41.87 -6.09 -29.21
CA THR A 217 -42.66 -5.84 -28.00
C THR A 217 -41.74 -5.38 -26.87
N THR A 218 -42.10 -4.29 -26.20
CA THR A 218 -41.39 -3.83 -25.00
C THR A 218 -41.69 -4.81 -23.86
N ARG A 219 -40.66 -5.50 -23.36
CA ARG A 219 -40.79 -6.31 -22.15
C ARG A 219 -40.67 -5.40 -20.95
N ASN A 220 -41.77 -4.77 -20.51
CA ASN A 220 -42.07 -4.51 -19.10
C ASN A 220 -43.38 -3.73 -18.92
N LYS A 221 -44.42 -4.40 -18.43
CA LYS A 221 -45.52 -3.78 -17.66
C LYS A 221 -45.36 -4.07 -16.16
N LYS A 222 -44.11 -4.17 -15.67
CA LYS A 222 -43.84 -4.62 -14.29
C LYS A 222 -43.99 -3.56 -13.21
N LYS A 223 -44.32 -2.31 -13.56
CA LYS A 223 -44.99 -1.36 -12.67
C LYS A 223 -46.08 -0.66 -13.46
N ARG A 224 -47.32 -0.68 -12.96
CA ARG A 224 -48.51 -0.08 -13.60
C ARG A 224 -48.43 1.45 -13.87
N LYS A 225 -47.27 2.09 -13.69
CA LYS A 225 -47.04 3.54 -13.80
C LYS A 225 -45.74 3.92 -14.54
N GLU A 226 -45.12 3.03 -15.28
CA GLU A 226 -43.91 3.37 -16.06
C GLU A 226 -44.31 4.09 -17.35
N PHE A 227 -43.84 5.34 -17.53
CA PHE A 227 -44.14 6.18 -18.68
C PHE A 227 -43.36 5.72 -19.91
N ASP A 228 -44.04 5.59 -21.05
CA ASP A 228 -43.40 5.28 -22.33
C ASP A 228 -42.97 6.58 -23.01
N TYR A 229 -41.68 6.91 -22.90
CA TYR A 229 -41.07 8.10 -23.50
C TYR A 229 -41.16 8.14 -25.03
N ASN A 230 -41.45 7.02 -25.69
CA ASN A 230 -41.66 6.99 -27.14
C ASN A 230 -43.13 7.21 -27.54
N ALA A 231 -44.08 7.08 -26.59
CA ALA A 231 -45.50 7.22 -26.87
C ALA A 231 -45.99 8.67 -26.71
N ASP A 232 -45.41 9.44 -25.79
CA ASP A 232 -45.79 10.82 -25.50
C ASP A 232 -44.60 11.60 -24.90
N ILE A 233 -44.67 12.93 -24.89
CA ILE A 233 -43.63 13.80 -24.31
C ILE A 233 -43.90 13.94 -22.81
N PRO A 234 -43.04 13.41 -21.92
CA PRO A 234 -43.26 13.57 -20.50
C PRO A 234 -43.00 15.02 -20.08
N HIS A 235 -43.91 15.59 -19.29
CA HIS A 235 -43.81 16.94 -18.75
C HIS A 235 -43.54 18.01 -19.82
N GLU A 236 -44.33 18.03 -20.88
CA GLU A 236 -44.26 19.10 -21.88
C GLU A 236 -44.48 20.47 -21.21
N ILE A 237 -43.45 21.31 -21.24
CA ILE A 237 -43.53 22.71 -20.82
C ILE A 237 -43.69 23.54 -22.08
N ILE A 238 -44.92 23.99 -22.33
CA ILE A 238 -45.23 24.85 -23.47
C ILE A 238 -44.47 26.17 -23.25
N PRO A 239 -43.64 26.61 -24.22
CA PRO A 239 -42.94 27.87 -24.11
C PRO A 239 -43.96 29.02 -23.99
N GLN A 240 -43.64 30.05 -23.20
CA GLN A 240 -44.52 31.21 -23.07
C GLN A 240 -44.71 31.88 -24.44
N ALA A 241 -45.94 32.31 -24.72
CA ALA A 241 -46.28 32.95 -26.00
C ALA A 241 -45.45 34.24 -26.17
N GLY A 242 -44.55 34.24 -27.17
CA GLY A 242 -43.78 35.42 -27.54
C GLY A 242 -44.62 36.44 -28.31
N LEU A 243 -44.16 37.69 -28.35
CA LEU A 243 -44.79 38.78 -29.12
C LEU A 243 -44.76 38.55 -30.65
N MET A 244 -43.86 37.69 -31.14
CA MET A 244 -43.83 37.28 -32.55
C MET A 244 -44.53 35.93 -32.72
N ILE A 245 -45.59 35.93 -33.51
CA ILE A 245 -46.25 34.70 -33.95
C ILE A 245 -45.24 33.93 -34.81
N PRO A 246 -44.90 32.67 -34.49
CA PRO A 246 -44.10 31.86 -35.39
C PRO A 246 -44.89 31.70 -36.69
N GLN A 247 -44.40 32.32 -37.76
CA GLN A 247 -44.98 32.22 -39.09
C GLN A 247 -45.03 30.75 -39.49
N LYS A 248 -46.23 30.25 -39.79
CA LYS A 248 -46.41 28.93 -40.39
C LYS A 248 -45.96 29.04 -41.86
N ASN A 249 -44.83 28.41 -42.19
CA ASN A 249 -44.53 28.08 -43.59
C ASN A 249 -45.43 26.92 -44.06
#